data_AF-A0A940W2C2-F1
#
_entry.id   AF-A0A940W2C2-F1
#
_cell.length_a   1.000
_cell.length_b   1.000
_cell.length_c   1.000
_cell.angle_alpha   90.00
_cell.angle_beta   90.00
_cell.angle_gamma   90.00
#
_symmetry.space_group_name_H-M   'P 1'
#
loop_
_entity.id
_entity.type
_entity.pdbx_description
1 polymer ?
#
loop_
_entity_poly.entity_id
_entity_poly.type
_entity_poly.pdbx_seq_one_letter_code
_entity_poly.pdbx_strand_id
1 'polypeptide(L)'
;LPYPNQRQLWVNFRSPLVWDVFAVGTYFTVSLVFFYVGMIPDFAAAKQHVLGIRKKIYTALSLGWQGTQKEWRHYNMLYLFLAAFATPLVASVHSVVSWDFAMSIVPGWHTTIFAPYFVAGAILSGTAMVITLVVPMRKYLSLHDYITDGHFESIAKILLLTSLIVTYAYIVEFGLAWYGENIFERETFRYRLLGDYRYFTWTMLFCNSVVPLTLFARGLRRNTAYLFVVSILVNIGMWLERFVIIVTSLSHDYDPYAWGLYKPTFVCLGVDIGSFGLFFTLYLLFVKNLPVLSISEIKEHL
;
A
#
# COMPACT_ATOMS: atom_id res chain seq x y z
N LEU A 1 -18.59 14.18 3.35
CA LEU A 1 -18.68 14.50 4.80
C LEU A 1 -20.15 14.70 5.17
N PRO A 2 -20.61 14.24 6.34
CA PRO A 2 -21.94 14.56 6.84
C PRO A 2 -21.93 16.03 7.26
N TYR A 3 -22.49 16.88 6.40
CA TYR A 3 -22.68 18.28 6.72
C TYR A 3 -24.16 18.60 6.62
N PRO A 4 -24.70 19.45 7.52
CA PRO A 4 -26.06 19.95 7.39
C PRO A 4 -26.19 20.67 6.05
N ASN A 5 -27.09 20.18 5.19
CA ASN A 5 -27.42 20.84 3.93
C ASN A 5 -28.82 21.45 4.00
N GLN A 6 -29.10 22.37 3.08
CA GLN A 6 -30.40 23.05 3.00
C GLN A 6 -31.58 22.09 2.80
N ARG A 7 -31.30 20.86 2.32
CA ARG A 7 -32.30 19.83 2.05
C ARG A 7 -32.57 18.92 3.26
N GLN A 8 -31.86 19.11 4.38
CA GLN A 8 -31.88 18.23 5.57
C GLN A 8 -31.64 16.74 5.24
N LEU A 9 -30.93 16.47 4.14
CA LEU A 9 -30.59 15.12 3.69
C LEU A 9 -29.25 14.70 4.27
N TRP A 10 -29.20 13.48 4.77
CA TRP A 10 -27.99 12.86 5.30
C TRP A 10 -27.43 11.80 4.36
N VAL A 11 -26.14 11.53 4.47
CA VAL A 11 -25.48 10.42 3.75
C VAL A 11 -25.92 9.08 4.33
N ASN A 12 -25.94 8.04 3.49
CA ASN A 12 -26.26 6.68 3.92
C ASN A 12 -25.03 6.01 4.57
N PHE A 13 -25.01 5.97 5.90
CA PHE A 13 -23.93 5.33 6.67
C PHE A 13 -23.91 3.80 6.61
N ARG A 14 -24.83 3.15 5.87
CA ARG A 14 -24.76 1.70 5.62
C ARG A 14 -23.90 1.35 4.40
N SER A 15 -23.54 2.34 3.58
CA SER A 15 -22.73 2.12 2.39
C SER A 15 -21.24 2.07 2.74
N PRO A 16 -20.52 0.98 2.40
CA PRO A 16 -19.07 0.90 2.56
C PRO A 16 -18.31 2.04 1.86
N LEU A 17 -18.81 2.53 0.71
CA LEU A 17 -18.22 3.68 0.01
C LEU A 17 -18.21 4.96 0.86
N VAL A 18 -19.18 5.13 1.76
CA VAL A 18 -19.18 6.26 2.70
C VAL A 18 -18.11 6.04 3.76
N TRP A 19 -17.92 4.81 4.22
CA TRP A 19 -16.85 4.46 5.15
C TRP A 19 -15.48 4.69 4.52
N ASP A 20 -15.30 4.39 3.24
CA ASP A 20 -14.06 4.64 2.50
C ASP A 20 -13.67 6.13 2.51
N VAL A 21 -14.63 7.04 2.29
CA VAL A 21 -14.39 8.50 2.40
C VAL A 21 -13.85 8.88 3.79
N PHE A 22 -14.39 8.30 4.86
CA PHE A 22 -13.89 8.55 6.21
C PHE A 22 -12.54 7.88 6.46
N ALA A 23 -12.37 6.65 6.01
CA ALA A 23 -11.16 5.87 6.20
C ALA A 23 -9.98 6.55 5.50
N VAL A 24 -10.09 6.84 4.20
CA VAL A 24 -9.07 7.52 3.40
C VAL A 24 -8.82 8.94 3.91
N GLY A 25 -9.85 9.70 4.25
CA GLY A 25 -9.70 11.05 4.79
C GLY A 25 -8.96 11.09 6.13
N THR A 26 -9.30 10.17 7.03
CA THR A 26 -8.63 10.02 8.34
C THR A 26 -7.21 9.51 8.15
N TYR A 27 -7.02 8.52 7.27
CA TYR A 27 -5.72 7.95 6.95
C TYR A 27 -4.75 8.99 6.38
N PHE A 28 -5.20 9.79 5.42
CA PHE A 28 -4.41 10.87 4.84
C PHE A 28 -4.02 11.90 5.91
N THR A 29 -4.98 12.34 6.72
CA THR A 29 -4.75 13.35 7.76
C THR A 29 -3.78 12.84 8.82
N VAL A 30 -4.01 11.64 9.36
CA VAL A 30 -3.14 11.05 10.40
C VAL A 30 -1.75 10.75 9.84
N SER A 31 -1.65 10.23 8.61
CA SER A 31 -0.35 9.98 7.98
C SER A 31 0.42 11.28 7.74
N LEU A 32 -0.25 12.32 7.28
CA LEU A 32 0.36 13.65 7.07
C LEU A 32 0.84 14.24 8.39
N VAL A 33 0.03 14.17 9.45
CA VAL A 33 0.40 14.67 10.78
C VAL A 33 1.55 13.86 11.37
N PHE A 34 1.48 12.54 11.31
CA PHE A 34 2.54 11.65 11.81
C PHE A 34 3.87 11.91 11.10
N PHE A 35 3.83 11.97 9.78
CA PHE A 35 4.98 12.28 8.95
C PHE A 35 5.54 13.67 9.25
N TYR A 36 4.69 14.70 9.27
CA TYR A 36 5.12 16.07 9.54
C TYR A 36 5.73 16.23 10.93
N VAL A 37 5.08 15.67 11.96
CA VAL A 37 5.61 15.68 13.34
C VAL A 37 6.98 15.02 13.38
N GLY A 38 7.14 13.85 12.74
CA GLY A 38 8.42 13.15 12.63
C GLY A 38 9.54 13.99 12.00
N MET A 39 9.19 14.87 11.07
CA MET A 39 10.15 15.74 10.38
C MET A 39 10.48 17.04 11.12
N ILE A 40 9.78 17.41 12.20
CA ILE A 40 10.03 18.68 12.92
C ILE A 40 11.49 18.81 13.37
N PRO A 41 12.09 17.80 14.06
CA PRO A 41 13.49 17.87 14.47
C PRO A 41 14.44 17.92 13.26
N ASP A 42 14.10 17.22 12.17
CA ASP A 42 14.91 17.18 10.96
C ASP A 42 14.90 18.52 10.20
N PHE A 43 13.76 19.22 10.13
CA PHE A 43 13.72 20.58 9.62
C PHE A 43 14.56 21.52 10.48
N ALA A 44 14.55 21.33 11.80
CA ALA A 44 15.36 22.13 12.72
C ALA A 44 16.86 21.89 12.54
N ALA A 45 17.28 20.66 12.22
CA ALA A 45 18.66 20.35 11.86
C ALA A 45 19.01 20.89 10.45
N ALA A 46 18.18 20.63 9.46
CA ALA A 46 18.41 21.01 8.07
C ALA A 46 18.48 22.54 7.87
N LYS A 47 17.71 23.34 8.62
CA LYS A 47 17.72 24.81 8.52
C LYS A 47 19.08 25.44 8.82
N GLN A 48 19.95 24.74 9.57
CA GLN A 48 21.30 25.21 9.87
C GLN A 48 22.25 25.11 8.67
N HIS A 49 21.93 24.23 7.71
CA HIS A 49 22.77 23.92 6.55
C HIS A 49 22.25 24.51 5.22
N VAL A 50 21.19 25.33 5.26
CA VAL A 50 20.63 25.97 4.07
C VAL A 50 20.58 27.50 4.20
N LEU A 51 20.62 28.19 3.06
CA LEU A 51 20.59 29.65 2.97
C LEU A 51 19.35 30.14 2.18
N GLY A 52 19.08 31.45 2.27
CA GLY A 52 18.04 32.12 1.48
C GLY A 52 16.61 31.69 1.83
N ILE A 53 15.80 31.47 0.79
CA ILE A 53 14.37 31.14 0.93
C ILE A 53 14.18 29.78 1.63
N ARG A 54 15.03 28.78 1.33
CA ARG A 54 14.96 27.45 1.96
C ARG A 54 15.10 27.51 3.47
N LYS A 55 16.01 28.37 3.97
CA LYS A 55 16.17 28.62 5.41
C LYS A 55 14.89 29.16 6.03
N LYS A 56 14.23 30.13 5.38
CA LYS A 56 12.95 30.68 5.87
C LYS A 56 11.86 29.61 5.92
N ILE A 57 11.74 28.79 4.87
CA ILE A 57 10.79 27.68 4.81
C ILE A 57 11.05 26.66 5.93
N TYR A 58 12.27 26.12 6.06
CA TYR A 58 12.57 25.16 7.12
C TYR A 58 12.46 25.76 8.53
N THR A 59 12.73 27.06 8.69
CA THR A 59 12.52 27.74 9.98
C THR A 59 11.04 27.72 10.36
N ALA A 60 10.15 28.04 9.41
CA ALA A 60 8.71 27.97 9.64
C ALA A 60 8.24 26.53 9.91
N LEU A 61 8.68 25.55 9.10
CA LEU A 61 8.31 24.14 9.27
C LEU A 61 8.86 23.51 10.55
N SER A 62 9.98 24.03 11.09
CA SER A 62 10.55 23.54 12.36
C SER A 62 9.76 24.00 13.60
N LEU A 63 8.74 24.86 13.45
CA LEU A 63 7.90 25.38 14.54
C LEU A 63 8.69 25.94 15.75
N GLY A 64 9.90 26.44 15.51
CA GLY A 64 10.76 26.96 16.57
C GLY A 64 11.47 25.89 17.43
N TRP A 65 11.44 24.62 17.03
CA TRP A 65 12.10 23.51 17.73
C TRP A 65 13.54 23.82 18.09
N GLN A 66 13.87 23.66 19.39
CA GLN A 66 15.19 23.93 19.96
C GLN A 66 15.93 22.66 20.39
N GLY A 67 15.22 21.54 20.58
CA GLY A 67 15.80 20.27 21.01
C GLY A 67 16.01 20.18 22.52
N THR A 68 15.22 20.91 23.31
CA THR A 68 15.30 20.82 24.78
C THR A 68 14.81 19.46 25.29
N GLN A 69 15.25 19.06 26.49
CA GLN A 69 14.82 17.79 27.09
C GLN A 69 13.30 17.66 27.24
N LYS A 70 12.60 18.78 27.52
CA LYS A 70 11.14 18.82 27.62
C LYS A 70 10.48 18.57 26.26
N GLU A 71 10.98 19.22 25.21
CA GLU A 71 10.48 19.02 23.84
C GLU A 71 10.65 17.56 23.39
N TRP A 72 11.83 16.96 23.60
CA TRP A 72 12.08 15.55 23.30
C TRP A 72 11.17 14.59 24.06
N ARG A 73 10.94 14.83 25.36
CA ARG A 73 10.02 14.02 26.17
C ARG A 73 8.60 14.05 25.62
N HIS A 74 8.09 15.23 25.24
CA HIS A 74 6.75 15.35 24.68
C HIS A 74 6.66 14.78 23.26
N TYR A 75 7.68 15.01 22.43
CA TYR A 75 7.77 14.45 21.10
C TYR A 75 7.77 12.92 21.12
N ASN A 76 8.60 12.29 21.95
CA ASN A 76 8.67 10.82 22.04
C ASN A 76 7.33 10.21 22.47
N MET A 77 6.65 10.84 23.45
CA MET A 77 5.31 10.39 23.86
C MET A 77 4.28 10.56 22.73
N LEU A 78 4.26 11.72 22.06
CA LEU A 78 3.35 11.98 20.96
C LEU A 78 3.58 11.01 19.80
N TYR A 79 4.85 10.80 19.41
CA TYR A 79 5.23 9.89 18.33
C TYR A 79 4.80 8.45 18.64
N LEU A 80 4.99 8.01 19.88
CA LEU A 80 4.50 6.70 20.35
C LEU A 80 2.97 6.59 20.25
N PHE A 81 2.22 7.60 20.70
CA PHE A 81 0.75 7.59 20.59
C PHE A 81 0.30 7.57 19.14
N LEU A 82 0.89 8.39 18.28
CA LEU A 82 0.54 8.42 16.86
C LEU A 82 0.85 7.08 16.19
N ALA A 83 1.98 6.43 16.50
CA ALA A 83 2.29 5.09 16.01
C ALA A 83 1.28 4.04 16.51
N ALA A 84 0.91 4.11 17.79
CA ALA A 84 -0.08 3.22 18.40
C ALA A 84 -1.48 3.37 17.78
N PHE A 85 -1.88 4.58 17.38
CA PHE A 85 -3.15 4.83 16.70
C PHE A 85 -3.09 4.55 15.19
N ALA A 86 -1.96 4.82 14.54
CA ALA A 86 -1.79 4.60 13.11
C ALA A 86 -1.81 3.11 12.76
N THR A 87 -1.27 2.25 13.62
CA THR A 87 -1.23 0.79 13.39
C THR A 87 -2.63 0.16 13.17
N PRO A 88 -3.60 0.30 14.10
CA PRO A 88 -4.96 -0.19 13.86
C PRO A 88 -5.68 0.58 12.76
N LEU A 89 -5.36 1.85 12.54
CA LEU A 89 -5.92 2.64 11.44
C LEU A 89 -5.53 2.09 10.07
N VAL A 90 -4.26 1.74 9.85
CA VAL A 90 -3.80 1.14 8.59
C VAL A 90 -4.53 -0.17 8.32
N ALA A 91 -4.67 -1.02 9.35
CA ALA A 91 -5.41 -2.28 9.24
C ALA A 91 -6.89 -2.04 8.92
N SER A 92 -7.53 -1.05 9.57
CA SER A 92 -8.94 -0.75 9.36
C SER A 92 -9.21 -0.14 7.98
N VAL A 93 -8.35 0.74 7.47
CA VAL A 93 -8.53 1.40 6.17
C VAL A 93 -8.55 0.37 5.04
N HIS A 94 -7.57 -0.54 5.00
CA HIS A 94 -7.57 -1.60 3.99
C HIS A 94 -8.69 -2.61 4.18
N SER A 95 -9.14 -2.83 5.41
CA SER A 95 -10.33 -3.65 5.68
C SER A 95 -11.61 -2.98 5.17
N VAL A 96 -11.77 -1.66 5.35
CA VAL A 96 -12.92 -0.89 4.84
C VAL A 96 -12.97 -0.93 3.31
N VAL A 97 -11.84 -0.69 2.64
CA VAL A 97 -11.76 -0.83 1.17
C VAL A 97 -12.12 -2.26 0.73
N SER A 98 -11.74 -3.28 1.49
CA SER A 98 -12.13 -4.67 1.18
C SER A 98 -13.64 -4.90 1.35
N TRP A 99 -14.28 -4.20 2.29
CA TRP A 99 -15.72 -4.31 2.54
C TRP A 99 -16.57 -3.67 1.45
N ASP A 100 -16.02 -2.78 0.64
CA ASP A 100 -16.68 -2.31 -0.59
C ASP A 100 -17.04 -3.47 -1.52
N PHE A 101 -16.22 -4.53 -1.52
CA PHE A 101 -16.47 -5.76 -2.27
C PHE A 101 -17.22 -6.78 -1.41
N ALA A 102 -16.71 -7.08 -0.21
CA ALA A 102 -17.22 -8.20 0.60
C ALA A 102 -18.67 -8.03 1.07
N MET A 103 -19.15 -6.80 1.19
CA MET A 103 -20.56 -6.52 1.54
C MET A 103 -21.51 -6.65 0.35
N SER A 104 -20.99 -6.77 -0.87
CA SER A 104 -21.77 -7.12 -2.05
C SER A 104 -22.20 -8.59 -2.02
N ILE A 105 -23.23 -8.93 -2.79
CA ILE A 105 -23.70 -10.30 -2.99
C ILE A 105 -23.05 -10.98 -4.21
N VAL A 106 -22.18 -10.28 -4.94
CA VAL A 106 -21.53 -10.79 -6.15
C VAL A 106 -20.66 -12.01 -5.80
N PRO A 107 -20.78 -13.12 -6.56
CA PRO A 107 -19.99 -14.31 -6.31
C PRO A 107 -18.51 -14.02 -6.54
N GLY A 108 -17.65 -14.55 -5.67
CA GLY A 108 -16.22 -14.24 -5.65
C GLY A 108 -15.87 -12.88 -5.03
N TRP A 109 -16.84 -12.06 -4.61
CA TRP A 109 -16.63 -10.92 -3.72
C TRP A 109 -17.16 -11.21 -2.32
N HIS A 110 -18.30 -11.89 -2.19
CA HIS A 110 -18.96 -12.15 -0.92
C HIS A 110 -18.22 -13.20 -0.07
N THR A 111 -17.12 -12.80 0.55
CA THR A 111 -16.29 -13.66 1.40
C THR A 111 -15.78 -12.93 2.64
N THR A 112 -15.62 -13.67 3.73
CA THR A 112 -15.23 -13.13 5.05
C THR A 112 -13.72 -12.96 5.19
N ILE A 113 -12.91 -13.61 4.34
CA ILE A 113 -11.44 -13.55 4.42
C ILE A 113 -10.86 -12.25 3.83
N PHE A 114 -11.66 -11.46 3.11
CA PHE A 114 -11.18 -10.28 2.37
C PHE A 114 -10.49 -9.23 3.23
N ALA A 115 -10.99 -8.90 4.41
CA ALA A 115 -10.38 -7.89 5.27
C ALA A 115 -8.91 -8.20 5.63
N PRO A 116 -8.60 -9.33 6.30
CA PRO A 116 -7.20 -9.67 6.61
C PRO A 116 -6.36 -9.92 5.35
N TYR A 117 -6.97 -10.46 4.29
CA TYR A 117 -6.30 -10.71 3.01
C TYR A 117 -5.86 -9.40 2.31
N PHE A 118 -6.73 -8.40 2.22
CA PHE A 118 -6.42 -7.10 1.61
C PHE A 118 -5.37 -6.35 2.43
N VAL A 119 -5.40 -6.45 3.76
CA VAL A 119 -4.36 -5.89 4.64
C VAL A 119 -3.00 -6.54 4.33
N ALA A 120 -2.94 -7.89 4.27
CA ALA A 120 -1.71 -8.59 3.92
C ALA A 120 -1.21 -8.21 2.52
N GLY A 121 -2.12 -8.12 1.54
CA GLY A 121 -1.82 -7.68 0.19
C GLY A 121 -1.31 -6.23 0.12
N ALA A 122 -1.81 -5.33 0.96
CA ALA A 122 -1.32 -3.95 1.04
C ALA A 122 0.12 -3.88 1.60
N ILE A 123 0.46 -4.70 2.59
CA ILE A 123 1.84 -4.79 3.10
C ILE A 123 2.75 -5.40 2.03
N LEU A 124 2.28 -6.42 1.30
CA LEU A 124 3.03 -7.05 0.21
C LEU A 124 3.37 -6.05 -0.92
N SER A 125 2.38 -5.34 -1.48
CA SER A 125 2.63 -4.32 -2.51
C SER A 125 3.40 -3.11 -1.95
N GLY A 126 3.10 -2.68 -0.73
CA GLY A 126 3.78 -1.57 -0.07
C GLY A 126 5.28 -1.83 0.11
N THR A 127 5.65 -3.00 0.65
CA THR A 127 7.06 -3.38 0.81
C THR A 127 7.77 -3.53 -0.53
N ALA A 128 7.11 -4.08 -1.55
CA ALA A 128 7.64 -4.13 -2.90
C ALA A 128 7.85 -2.72 -3.50
N MET A 129 6.91 -1.79 -3.33
CA MET A 129 7.09 -0.40 -3.76
C MET A 129 8.25 0.28 -3.02
N VAL A 130 8.39 0.08 -1.71
CA VAL A 130 9.53 0.60 -0.92
C VAL A 130 10.86 0.11 -1.50
N ILE A 131 11.01 -1.19 -1.80
CA ILE A 131 12.23 -1.70 -2.45
C ILE A 131 12.47 -1.01 -3.80
N THR A 132 11.43 -0.90 -4.62
CA THR A 132 11.49 -0.28 -5.96
C THR A 132 11.97 1.17 -5.90
N LEU A 133 11.62 1.92 -4.85
CA LEU A 133 12.04 3.32 -4.66
C LEU A 133 13.41 3.44 -3.99
N VAL A 134 13.66 2.64 -2.94
CA VAL A 134 14.85 2.76 -2.11
C VAL A 134 16.10 2.26 -2.82
N VAL A 135 16.00 1.23 -3.67
CA VAL A 135 17.16 0.71 -4.44
C VAL A 135 17.80 1.81 -5.33
N PRO A 136 17.07 2.48 -6.25
CA PRO A 136 17.64 3.55 -7.04
C PRO A 136 18.03 4.76 -6.15
N MET A 137 17.22 5.12 -5.15
CA MET A 137 17.52 6.23 -4.24
C MET A 137 18.86 6.03 -3.50
N ARG A 138 19.12 4.82 -2.96
CA ARG A 138 20.38 4.45 -2.31
C ARG A 138 21.57 4.67 -3.25
N LYS A 139 21.43 4.28 -4.52
CA LYS A 139 22.50 4.40 -5.53
C LYS A 139 22.75 5.86 -5.91
N TYR A 140 21.71 6.63 -6.25
CA TYR A 140 21.85 8.00 -6.74
C TYR A 140 22.26 9.00 -5.64
N LEU A 141 21.81 8.79 -4.40
CA LEU A 141 22.15 9.65 -3.26
C LEU A 141 23.34 9.13 -2.46
N SER A 142 24.00 8.05 -2.91
CA SER A 142 25.15 7.42 -2.24
C SER A 142 24.91 7.06 -0.77
N LEU A 143 23.71 6.57 -0.43
CA LEU A 143 23.29 6.26 0.96
C LEU A 143 23.68 4.84 1.42
N HIS A 144 24.81 4.31 0.93
CA HIS A 144 25.18 2.91 1.17
C HIS A 144 25.51 2.62 2.65
N ASP A 145 26.03 3.62 3.36
CA ASP A 145 26.42 3.50 4.77
C ASP A 145 25.20 3.53 5.72
N TYR A 146 24.12 4.20 5.30
CA TYR A 146 22.89 4.29 6.10
C TYR A 146 21.90 3.17 5.75
N ILE A 147 21.72 2.88 4.46
CA ILE A 147 20.82 1.84 3.97
C ILE A 147 21.62 0.58 3.68
N THR A 148 21.89 -0.20 4.73
CA THR A 148 22.65 -1.44 4.63
C THR A 148 21.87 -2.58 3.95
N ASP A 149 22.58 -3.61 3.50
CA ASP A 149 21.95 -4.83 2.96
C ASP A 149 21.13 -5.58 4.01
N GLY A 150 21.37 -5.32 5.31
CA GLY A 150 20.56 -5.84 6.41
C GLY A 150 19.12 -5.30 6.36
N HIS A 151 18.93 -4.03 6.00
CA HIS A 151 17.59 -3.45 5.83
C HIS A 151 16.84 -4.13 4.68
N PHE A 152 17.50 -4.36 3.53
CA PHE A 152 16.91 -5.08 2.40
C PHE A 152 16.57 -6.53 2.76
N GLU A 153 17.46 -7.23 3.48
CA GLU A 153 17.18 -8.60 3.93
C GLU A 153 15.97 -8.66 4.87
N SER A 154 15.82 -7.68 5.77
CA SER A 154 14.66 -7.59 6.68
C SER A 154 13.36 -7.28 5.94
N ILE A 155 13.36 -6.31 5.02
CA ILE A 155 12.17 -5.99 4.20
C ILE A 155 11.80 -7.18 3.30
N ALA A 156 12.78 -7.87 2.72
CA ALA A 156 12.54 -9.06 1.90
C ALA A 156 11.88 -10.20 2.70
N LYS A 157 12.18 -10.35 4.00
CA LYS A 157 11.51 -11.32 4.87
C LYS A 157 10.05 -10.93 5.14
N ILE A 158 9.76 -9.64 5.30
CA ILE A 158 8.37 -9.16 5.46
C ILE A 158 7.60 -9.42 4.17
N LEU A 159 8.18 -9.09 3.01
CA LEU A 159 7.61 -9.35 1.68
C LEU A 159 7.34 -10.86 1.48
N LEU A 160 8.29 -11.73 1.84
CA LEU A 160 8.09 -13.17 1.79
C LEU A 160 6.94 -13.63 2.71
N LEU A 161 6.92 -13.17 3.96
CA LEU A 161 5.88 -13.54 4.92
C LEU A 161 4.49 -13.15 4.44
N THR A 162 4.32 -11.93 3.94
CA THR A 162 3.02 -11.45 3.47
C THR A 162 2.60 -12.12 2.17
N SER A 163 3.54 -12.44 1.28
CA SER A 163 3.29 -13.29 0.11
C SER A 163 2.76 -14.68 0.50
N LEU A 164 3.31 -15.30 1.56
CA LEU A 164 2.80 -16.59 2.05
C LEU A 164 1.37 -16.47 2.59
N ILE A 165 1.05 -15.38 3.31
CA ILE A 165 -0.32 -15.12 3.81
C ILE A 165 -1.30 -14.91 2.64
N VAL A 166 -0.92 -14.13 1.64
CA VAL A 166 -1.71 -13.90 0.43
C VAL A 166 -1.91 -15.20 -0.35
N THR A 167 -0.85 -16.00 -0.50
CA THR A 167 -0.92 -17.31 -1.17
C THR A 167 -1.83 -18.28 -0.42
N TYR A 168 -1.77 -18.28 0.91
CA TYR A 168 -2.69 -19.03 1.76
C TYR A 168 -4.15 -18.59 1.51
N ALA A 169 -4.41 -17.29 1.45
CA ALA A 169 -5.76 -16.79 1.16
C ALA A 169 -6.25 -17.28 -0.20
N TYR A 170 -5.43 -17.24 -1.26
CA TYR A 170 -5.80 -17.80 -2.57
C TYR A 170 -6.19 -19.29 -2.46
N ILE A 171 -5.38 -20.10 -1.79
CA ILE A 171 -5.65 -21.53 -1.61
C ILE A 171 -6.97 -21.74 -0.87
N VAL A 172 -7.23 -20.95 0.18
CA VAL A 172 -8.48 -21.02 0.94
C VAL A 172 -9.67 -20.61 0.09
N GLU A 173 -9.58 -19.54 -0.69
CA GLU A 173 -10.67 -19.09 -1.55
C GLU A 173 -11.02 -20.12 -2.63
N PHE A 174 -10.02 -20.62 -3.36
CA PHE A 174 -10.23 -21.69 -4.33
C PHE A 174 -10.75 -22.98 -3.67
N GLY A 175 -10.23 -23.32 -2.50
CA GLY A 175 -10.65 -24.47 -1.71
C GLY A 175 -12.10 -24.36 -1.24
N LEU A 176 -12.53 -23.20 -0.74
CA LEU A 176 -13.90 -22.95 -0.30
C LEU A 176 -14.87 -22.84 -1.48
N ALA A 177 -14.46 -22.27 -2.61
CA ALA A 177 -15.29 -22.24 -3.81
C ALA A 177 -15.51 -23.65 -4.40
N TRP A 178 -14.51 -24.54 -4.27
CA TRP A 178 -14.65 -25.95 -4.64
C TRP A 178 -15.48 -26.76 -3.63
N TYR A 179 -15.25 -26.51 -2.34
CA TYR A 179 -15.96 -27.19 -1.24
C TYR A 179 -17.42 -26.75 -1.12
N GLY A 180 -17.71 -25.48 -1.41
CA GLY A 180 -19.04 -24.91 -1.36
C GLY A 180 -19.94 -25.47 -2.46
N GLU A 181 -21.18 -25.77 -2.11
CA GLU A 181 -22.18 -26.28 -3.07
C GLU A 181 -22.82 -25.17 -3.93
N ASN A 182 -22.41 -23.90 -3.75
CA ASN A 182 -22.91 -22.80 -4.56
C ASN A 182 -22.32 -22.86 -5.97
N ILE A 183 -23.20 -23.18 -6.94
CA ILE A 183 -22.83 -23.26 -8.36
C ILE A 183 -22.19 -21.98 -8.89
N PHE A 184 -22.65 -20.80 -8.45
CA PHE A 184 -22.16 -19.51 -8.95
C PHE A 184 -20.75 -19.20 -8.47
N GLU A 185 -20.44 -19.50 -7.21
CA GLU A 185 -19.08 -19.38 -6.66
C GLU A 185 -18.11 -20.33 -7.38
N ARG A 186 -18.49 -21.60 -7.51
CA ARG A 186 -17.65 -22.59 -8.19
C ARG A 186 -17.39 -22.21 -9.65
N GLU A 187 -18.40 -21.73 -10.35
CA GLU A 187 -18.28 -21.26 -11.74
C GLU A 187 -17.43 -19.99 -11.87
N THR A 188 -17.58 -19.03 -10.95
CA THR A 188 -16.76 -17.81 -10.94
C THR A 188 -15.28 -18.12 -10.76
N PHE A 189 -14.94 -18.99 -9.80
CA PHE A 189 -13.54 -19.40 -9.59
C PHE A 189 -13.01 -20.29 -10.71
N ARG A 190 -13.86 -21.12 -11.34
CA ARG A 190 -13.51 -21.86 -12.57
C ARG A 190 -13.20 -20.90 -13.72
N TYR A 191 -14.02 -19.87 -13.90
CA TYR A 191 -13.84 -18.84 -14.92
C TYR A 191 -12.55 -18.03 -14.70
N ARG A 192 -12.18 -17.73 -13.45
CA ARG A 192 -10.87 -17.12 -13.13
C ARG A 192 -9.69 -17.95 -13.68
N LEU A 193 -9.75 -19.28 -13.62
CA LEU A 193 -8.64 -20.15 -14.05
C LEU A 193 -8.65 -20.48 -15.54
N LEU A 194 -9.84 -20.62 -16.15
CA LEU A 194 -10.00 -21.18 -17.50
C LEU A 194 -10.61 -20.21 -18.51
N GLY A 195 -11.28 -19.16 -18.04
CA GLY A 195 -11.98 -18.18 -18.86
C GLY A 195 -11.08 -17.18 -19.58
N ASP A 196 -11.68 -16.11 -20.08
CA ASP A 196 -11.01 -15.14 -20.97
C ASP A 196 -9.85 -14.39 -20.28
N TYR A 197 -9.92 -14.24 -18.96
CA TYR A 197 -8.90 -13.55 -18.16
C TYR A 197 -7.86 -14.48 -17.53
N ARG A 198 -7.83 -15.77 -17.90
CA ARG A 198 -6.93 -16.78 -17.30
C ARG A 198 -5.47 -16.35 -17.23
N TYR A 199 -4.95 -15.68 -18.27
CA TYR A 199 -3.55 -15.26 -18.30
C TYR A 199 -3.24 -14.23 -17.21
N PHE A 200 -4.19 -13.35 -16.87
CA PHE A 200 -4.04 -12.41 -15.76
C PHE A 200 -4.00 -13.14 -14.42
N THR A 201 -4.87 -14.13 -14.22
CA THR A 201 -4.89 -14.95 -12.99
C THR A 201 -3.61 -15.77 -12.83
N TRP A 202 -3.14 -16.46 -13.87
CA TRP A 202 -1.88 -17.22 -13.79
C TRP A 202 -0.66 -16.32 -13.59
N THR A 203 -0.62 -15.14 -14.23
CA THR A 203 0.46 -14.16 -14.03
C THR A 203 0.43 -13.60 -12.60
N MET A 204 -0.76 -13.28 -12.07
CA MET A 204 -0.94 -12.86 -10.68
C MET A 204 -0.40 -13.91 -9.71
N LEU A 205 -0.83 -15.18 -9.85
CA LEU A 205 -0.37 -16.28 -8.99
C LEU A 205 1.16 -16.47 -9.10
N PHE A 206 1.71 -16.41 -10.30
CA PHE A 206 3.15 -16.51 -10.49
C PHE A 206 3.91 -15.37 -9.78
N CYS A 207 3.51 -14.12 -9.99
CA CYS A 207 4.17 -12.96 -9.43
C CYS A 207 4.01 -12.83 -7.91
N ASN A 208 2.85 -13.17 -7.35
CA ASN A 208 2.55 -12.97 -5.94
C ASN A 208 2.89 -14.19 -5.08
N SER A 209 2.85 -15.40 -5.65
CA SER A 209 3.09 -16.65 -4.90
C SER A 209 4.39 -17.31 -5.30
N VAL A 210 4.68 -17.49 -6.59
CA VAL A 210 5.86 -18.27 -7.02
C VAL A 210 7.14 -17.47 -6.90
N VAL A 211 7.14 -16.23 -7.40
CA VAL A 211 8.34 -15.37 -7.39
C VAL A 211 8.84 -15.09 -5.98
N PRO A 212 8.01 -14.73 -4.98
CA PRO A 212 8.54 -14.43 -3.65
C PRO A 212 9.10 -15.66 -2.92
N LEU A 213 8.69 -16.89 -3.25
CA LEU A 213 9.27 -18.10 -2.66
C LEU A 213 10.78 -18.23 -2.92
N THR A 214 11.31 -17.63 -3.98
CA THR A 214 12.76 -17.60 -4.22
C THR A 214 13.50 -16.87 -3.09
N LEU A 215 12.82 -15.96 -2.38
CA LEU A 215 13.37 -15.22 -1.25
C LEU A 215 13.60 -16.10 -0.02
N PHE A 216 13.25 -17.39 -0.01
CA PHE A 216 13.78 -18.32 1.00
C PHE A 216 15.30 -18.45 0.90
N ALA A 217 15.87 -18.34 -0.30
CA ALA A 217 17.31 -18.35 -0.50
C ALA A 217 17.95 -17.04 0.00
N ARG A 218 18.79 -17.14 1.03
CA ARG A 218 19.48 -15.98 1.62
C ARG A 218 20.32 -15.21 0.62
N GLY A 219 20.97 -15.90 -0.33
CA GLY A 219 21.77 -15.27 -1.38
C GLY A 219 20.95 -14.32 -2.26
N LEU A 220 19.71 -14.67 -2.56
CA LEU A 220 18.81 -13.85 -3.37
C LEU A 220 18.26 -12.64 -2.58
N ARG A 221 17.97 -12.80 -1.28
CA ARG A 221 17.54 -11.69 -0.42
C ARG A 221 18.60 -10.60 -0.22
N ARG A 222 19.88 -10.93 -0.37
CA ARG A 222 20.99 -9.97 -0.24
C ARG A 222 21.45 -9.39 -1.58
N ASN A 223 20.85 -9.85 -2.68
CA ASN A 223 21.12 -9.31 -4.01
C ASN A 223 20.11 -8.19 -4.33
N THR A 224 20.56 -6.94 -4.23
CA THR A 224 19.72 -5.75 -4.40
C THR A 224 19.13 -5.63 -5.81
N ALA A 225 19.88 -6.00 -6.85
CA ALA A 225 19.38 -5.99 -8.22
C ALA A 225 18.26 -7.04 -8.42
N TYR A 226 18.44 -8.22 -7.82
CA TYR A 226 17.40 -9.26 -7.82
C TYR A 226 16.14 -8.81 -7.09
N LEU A 227 16.29 -8.23 -5.89
CA LEU A 227 15.17 -7.69 -5.12
C LEU A 227 14.39 -6.61 -5.88
N PHE A 228 15.09 -5.75 -6.64
CA PHE A 228 14.44 -4.73 -7.47
C PHE A 228 13.57 -5.34 -8.58
N VAL A 229 14.04 -6.42 -9.23
CA VAL A 229 13.23 -7.13 -10.23
C VAL A 229 12.04 -7.82 -9.58
N VAL A 230 12.26 -8.52 -8.46
CA VAL A 230 11.18 -9.17 -7.70
C VAL A 230 10.12 -8.16 -7.25
N SER A 231 10.53 -6.99 -6.78
CA SER A 231 9.59 -5.98 -6.29
C SER A 231 8.72 -5.40 -7.40
N ILE A 232 9.25 -5.22 -8.60
CA ILE A 232 8.45 -4.82 -9.77
C ILE A 232 7.44 -5.92 -10.13
N LEU A 233 7.89 -7.18 -10.18
CA LEU A 233 7.01 -8.31 -10.48
C LEU A 233 5.87 -8.43 -9.47
N VAL A 234 6.16 -8.31 -8.18
CA VAL A 234 5.14 -8.31 -7.12
C VAL A 234 4.18 -7.15 -7.29
N ASN A 235 4.64 -5.93 -7.58
CA ASN A 235 3.73 -4.80 -7.80
C ASN A 235 2.79 -5.02 -9.01
N ILE A 236 3.30 -5.61 -10.10
CA ILE A 236 2.49 -6.00 -11.25
C ILE A 236 1.47 -7.07 -10.84
N GLY A 237 1.90 -8.11 -10.11
CA GLY A 237 1.02 -9.16 -9.61
C GLY A 237 -0.07 -8.64 -8.68
N MET A 238 0.26 -7.71 -7.78
CA MET A 238 -0.67 -7.08 -6.85
C MET A 238 -1.65 -6.12 -7.55
N TRP A 239 -1.26 -5.51 -8.67
CA TRP A 239 -2.20 -4.76 -9.52
C TRP A 239 -3.17 -5.72 -10.23
N LEU A 240 -2.62 -6.79 -10.82
CA LEU A 240 -3.41 -7.85 -11.46
C LEU A 240 -4.36 -8.53 -10.48
N GLU A 241 -4.00 -8.66 -9.21
CA GLU A 241 -4.87 -9.19 -8.17
C GLU A 241 -6.17 -8.40 -8.05
N ARG A 242 -6.09 -7.06 -7.99
CA ARG A 242 -7.28 -6.22 -7.88
C ARG A 242 -8.08 -6.25 -9.17
N PHE A 243 -7.39 -6.25 -10.32
CA PHE A 243 -8.02 -6.43 -11.61
C PHE A 243 -8.80 -7.75 -11.67
N VAL A 244 -8.19 -8.87 -11.26
CA VAL A 244 -8.81 -10.20 -11.29
C VAL A 244 -10.01 -10.23 -10.35
N ILE A 245 -9.88 -9.80 -9.09
CA ILE A 245 -11.00 -9.78 -8.14
C ILE A 245 -12.17 -8.98 -8.71
N ILE A 246 -11.93 -7.78 -9.23
CA ILE A 246 -12.99 -6.88 -9.67
C ILE A 246 -13.58 -7.33 -11.02
N VAL A 247 -12.74 -7.42 -12.05
CA VAL A 247 -13.20 -7.59 -13.43
C VAL A 247 -13.72 -8.99 -13.68
N THR A 248 -13.06 -10.04 -13.19
CA THR A 248 -13.50 -11.41 -13.50
C THR A 248 -14.83 -11.75 -12.83
N SER A 249 -15.04 -11.28 -11.58
CA SER A 249 -16.27 -11.53 -10.83
C SER A 249 -17.46 -10.77 -11.40
N LEU A 250 -17.25 -9.56 -11.94
CA LEU A 250 -18.31 -8.79 -12.60
C LEU A 250 -18.57 -9.23 -14.04
N SER A 251 -17.58 -9.81 -14.71
CA SER A 251 -17.72 -10.25 -16.11
C SER A 251 -18.57 -11.51 -16.25
N HIS A 252 -18.64 -12.34 -15.21
CA HIS A 252 -19.41 -13.58 -15.15
C HIS A 252 -20.11 -13.69 -13.79
N ASP A 253 -21.16 -12.89 -13.61
CA ASP A 253 -22.03 -12.88 -12.41
C ASP A 253 -23.25 -13.83 -12.59
N TYR A 254 -24.27 -13.72 -11.74
CA TYR A 254 -25.45 -14.58 -11.68
C TYR A 254 -26.21 -14.75 -13.00
N ASP A 255 -26.37 -13.71 -13.80
CA ASP A 255 -27.19 -13.73 -15.03
C ASP A 255 -26.30 -13.80 -16.30
N PRO A 256 -26.36 -14.90 -17.07
CA PRO A 256 -25.65 -15.04 -18.34
C PRO A 256 -25.95 -13.94 -19.36
N TYR A 257 -27.13 -13.32 -19.32
CA TYR A 257 -27.47 -12.22 -20.22
C TYR A 257 -26.59 -10.97 -19.99
N ALA A 258 -26.10 -10.78 -18.75
CA ALA A 258 -25.29 -9.63 -18.37
C ALA A 258 -23.78 -9.87 -18.55
N TRP A 259 -23.36 -11.05 -19.01
CA TRP A 259 -21.94 -11.37 -19.17
C TRP A 259 -21.29 -10.50 -20.24
N GLY A 260 -20.07 -10.05 -19.94
CA GLY A 260 -19.36 -9.12 -20.82
C GLY A 260 -17.87 -9.08 -20.53
N LEU A 261 -17.11 -8.64 -21.53
CA LEU A 261 -15.67 -8.45 -21.40
C LEU A 261 -15.34 -6.98 -21.23
N TYR A 262 -14.57 -6.68 -20.20
CA TYR A 262 -13.97 -5.39 -19.97
C TYR A 262 -12.68 -5.26 -20.80
N LYS A 263 -12.68 -4.29 -21.70
CA LYS A 263 -11.48 -3.86 -22.44
C LYS A 263 -11.18 -2.41 -22.02
N PRO A 264 -10.03 -2.16 -21.35
CA PRO A 264 -9.70 -0.82 -20.92
C PRO A 264 -9.53 0.09 -22.14
N THR A 265 -10.15 1.27 -22.09
CA THR A 265 -9.94 2.29 -23.11
C THR A 265 -8.59 2.96 -22.92
N PHE A 266 -8.10 3.65 -23.96
CA PHE A 266 -6.87 4.44 -23.85
C PHE A 266 -6.96 5.50 -22.73
N VAL A 267 -8.15 6.04 -22.47
CA VAL A 267 -8.36 7.01 -21.38
C VAL A 267 -8.15 6.35 -20.00
N CYS A 268 -8.68 5.14 -19.79
CA CYS A 268 -8.46 4.39 -18.55
C CYS A 268 -6.97 4.14 -18.29
N LEU A 269 -6.24 3.72 -19.33
CA LEU A 269 -4.79 3.51 -19.25
C LEU A 269 -4.03 4.83 -19.02
N GLY A 270 -4.46 5.90 -19.67
CA GLY A 270 -3.88 7.24 -19.51
C GLY A 270 -4.03 7.77 -18.09
N VAL A 271 -5.17 7.53 -17.42
CA VAL A 271 -5.39 7.89 -16.01
C VAL A 271 -4.49 7.07 -15.10
N ASP A 272 -4.35 5.76 -15.33
CA ASP A 272 -3.47 4.88 -14.55
C ASP A 272 -2.00 5.31 -14.66
N ILE A 273 -1.49 5.52 -15.89
CA ILE A 273 -0.14 6.05 -16.14
C ILE A 273 0.02 7.46 -15.53
N GLY A 274 -1.00 8.30 -15.65
CA GLY A 274 -1.03 9.64 -15.05
C GLY A 274 -0.88 9.60 -13.52
N SER A 275 -1.45 8.59 -12.86
CA SER A 275 -1.31 8.40 -11.42
C SER A 275 0.13 8.09 -11.00
N PHE A 276 0.85 7.25 -11.77
CA PHE A 276 2.29 7.04 -11.58
C PHE A 276 3.07 8.33 -11.82
N GLY A 277 2.72 9.10 -12.86
CA GLY A 277 3.34 10.39 -13.15
C GLY A 277 3.19 11.38 -11.98
N LEU A 278 1.98 11.50 -11.41
CA LEU A 278 1.72 12.33 -10.25
C LEU A 278 2.52 11.85 -9.03
N PHE A 279 2.49 10.54 -8.75
CA PHE A 279 3.21 9.93 -7.64
C PHE A 279 4.72 10.20 -7.72
N PHE A 280 5.36 9.87 -8.84
CA PHE A 280 6.79 10.08 -9.02
C PHE A 280 7.15 11.56 -9.01
N THR A 281 6.30 12.45 -9.51
CA THR A 281 6.52 13.90 -9.42
C THR A 281 6.57 14.36 -7.96
N LEU A 282 5.58 13.98 -7.14
CA LEU A 282 5.54 14.33 -5.72
C LEU A 282 6.69 13.67 -4.95
N TYR A 283 7.01 12.42 -5.23
CA TYR A 283 8.13 11.70 -4.63
C TYR A 283 9.49 12.35 -4.96
N LEU A 284 9.72 12.73 -6.22
CA LEU A 284 10.97 13.41 -6.61
C LEU A 284 11.05 14.82 -6.02
N LEU A 285 9.92 15.53 -5.90
CA LEU A 285 9.86 16.80 -5.17
C LEU A 285 10.20 16.62 -3.69
N PHE A 286 9.73 15.54 -3.06
CA PHE A 286 10.11 15.15 -1.71
C PHE A 286 11.62 14.90 -1.61
N VAL A 287 12.15 13.97 -2.41
CA VAL A 287 13.57 13.59 -2.40
C VAL A 287 14.51 14.77 -2.64
N LYS A 288 14.11 15.73 -3.48
CA LYS A 288 14.93 16.90 -3.81
C LYS A 288 14.90 17.99 -2.72
N ASN A 289 13.78 18.15 -2.01
CA ASN A 289 13.54 19.32 -1.16
C ASN A 289 13.46 19.00 0.33
N LEU A 290 13.32 17.73 0.74
CA LEU A 290 13.18 17.34 2.13
C LEU A 290 14.22 16.27 2.52
N PRO A 291 14.57 16.14 3.81
CA PRO A 291 15.43 15.06 4.29
C PRO A 291 14.81 13.69 3.99
N VAL A 292 15.55 12.86 3.24
CA VAL A 292 15.09 11.50 2.83
C VAL A 292 15.30 10.43 3.91
N LEU A 293 16.11 10.74 4.93
CA LEU A 293 16.39 9.90 6.08
C LEU A 293 16.11 10.73 7.35
N SER A 294 15.61 10.08 8.40
CA SER A 294 15.43 10.71 9.71
C SER A 294 16.79 10.99 10.34
N ILE A 295 17.18 12.28 10.38
CA ILE A 295 18.51 12.69 10.86
C ILE A 295 18.59 12.52 12.38
N SER A 296 17.50 12.85 13.08
CA SER A 296 17.37 12.67 14.53
C SER A 296 17.58 11.22 14.96
N GLU A 297 16.84 10.28 14.37
CA GLU A 297 16.86 8.87 14.77
C GLU A 297 18.19 8.19 14.43
N ILE A 298 18.77 8.50 13.25
CA ILE A 298 20.08 7.97 12.88
C ILE A 298 21.16 8.41 13.88
N LYS A 299 21.09 9.65 14.38
CA LYS A 299 22.03 10.16 15.38
C LYS A 299 21.87 9.51 16.75
N GLU A 300 20.71 8.95 17.10
CA GLU A 300 20.56 8.19 18.34
C GLU A 300 21.24 6.81 18.28
N HIS A 301 21.46 6.29 17.07
CA HIS A 301 22.08 4.99 16.84
C HIS A 301 23.60 5.02 16.58
N LEU A 302 24.17 6.21 16.38
CA LEU A 302 25.61 6.46 16.17
C LEU A 302 26.30 6.86 17.47
#